data_AF-A0A843WA38-F1
#
_entry.id   AF-A0A843WA38-F1
#
_cell.length_a   1.000
_cell.length_b   1.000
_cell.length_c   1.000
_cell.angle_alpha   90.00
_cell.angle_beta   90.00
_cell.angle_gamma   90.00
#
_symmetry.space_group_name_H-M   'P 1'
#
loop_
_entity.id
_entity.type
_entity.pdbx_description
1 polymer ?
#
loop_
_entity_poly.entity_id
_entity_poly.type
_entity_poly.pdbx_seq_one_letter_code
_entity_poly.pdbx_strand_id
1 'polypeptide(L)'
;MGEGYVPLITSYKMGRFDLSHRVVLAPLTRQRSFNNVPQHHAILYYSQRTTSGGLLIAEATGVSDTAQGYPNTPGIWTKEQVEAWKPIVNAVHEKGFQPNGQAPISCTDKPLAPQVRANGLDIAEFSIPRHLTTEEIPLIVDDFRVAAKNAIEAGNGLFQHSAYGMCTGSGDKLVEAGGRLIICLSLSLCCNSGTLYSILQSHCSTEMLPLTLTFSLDTGMNCPPVITNFHLFCAGFDGVEIHGAHGYLIDQFMKDQVNDRTDEYGGSLENRCRFALEVVEAVANEIGADRVGIRLSPFANYSESGDSNPEALGLYMVNSLNKYGILYCHMVEPRMKKVGKNVGIPRSLLPMRNAFNGTFIAAGGYDREDGNQAIAENYADLIAYGRLFLANPDLPRRFELVVPLNQYNRSTFYTSDPVIGYTDYPFLDSNA
;
A
#
# COMPACT_ATOMS: atom_id res chain seq x y z
N MET A 1 30.23 14.30 -10.30
CA MET A 1 29.08 14.93 -9.63
C MET A 1 29.64 15.96 -8.66
N GLY A 2 28.92 17.06 -8.40
CA GLY A 2 29.41 18.09 -7.48
C GLY A 2 29.27 17.69 -6.01
N GLU A 3 30.05 18.32 -5.13
CA GLU A 3 29.85 18.23 -3.68
C GLU A 3 28.43 18.73 -3.33
N GLY A 4 27.74 18.03 -2.43
CA GLY A 4 26.33 18.32 -2.08
C GLY A 4 25.26 17.63 -2.95
N TYR A 5 25.60 16.92 -4.02
CA TYR A 5 24.62 16.12 -4.77
C TYR A 5 24.19 14.88 -3.98
N VAL A 6 22.91 14.82 -3.56
CA VAL A 6 22.31 13.67 -2.86
C VAL A 6 21.20 13.07 -3.74
N PRO A 7 21.49 12.02 -4.55
CA PRO A 7 20.53 11.40 -5.48
C PRO A 7 19.14 11.12 -4.90
N LEU A 8 19.06 10.60 -3.67
CA LEU A 8 17.80 10.29 -2.96
C LEU A 8 16.89 11.50 -2.72
N ILE A 9 17.45 12.71 -2.68
CA ILE A 9 16.73 13.97 -2.40
C ILE A 9 16.47 14.77 -3.70
N THR A 10 16.79 14.19 -4.87
CA THR A 10 16.39 14.76 -6.16
C THR A 10 14.91 14.49 -6.44
N SER A 11 14.24 15.42 -7.13
CA SER A 11 12.87 15.23 -7.59
C SER A 11 12.76 14.16 -8.68
N TYR A 12 11.54 13.65 -8.87
CA TYR A 12 11.24 12.64 -9.89
C TYR A 12 9.80 12.74 -10.39
N LYS A 13 9.58 12.55 -11.69
CA LYS A 13 8.25 12.50 -12.31
C LYS A 13 7.79 11.04 -12.40
N MET A 14 6.81 10.66 -11.58
CA MET A 14 6.19 9.33 -11.59
C MET A 14 4.80 9.42 -12.21
N GLY A 15 4.71 9.20 -13.53
CA GLY A 15 3.46 9.38 -14.28
C GLY A 15 2.90 10.79 -14.13
N ARG A 16 1.73 10.93 -13.51
CA ARG A 16 1.14 12.24 -13.18
C ARG A 16 1.84 12.96 -12.03
N PHE A 17 2.45 12.26 -11.09
CA PHE A 17 2.95 12.81 -9.82
C PHE A 17 4.33 13.46 -9.93
N ASP A 18 4.47 14.67 -9.41
CA ASP A 18 5.75 15.35 -9.20
C ASP A 18 6.25 15.05 -7.77
N LEU A 19 7.17 14.08 -7.64
CA LEU A 19 7.76 13.72 -6.35
C LEU A 19 8.92 14.66 -6.02
N SER A 20 8.99 15.12 -4.76
CA SER A 20 10.05 16.02 -4.29
C SER A 20 11.37 15.30 -3.99
N HIS A 21 11.31 14.02 -3.64
CA HIS A 21 12.44 13.15 -3.35
C HIS A 21 12.14 11.69 -3.74
N ARG A 22 13.18 10.85 -3.74
CA ARG A 22 13.12 9.43 -4.16
C ARG A 22 13.04 8.43 -2.99
N VAL A 23 12.81 8.94 -1.77
CA VAL A 23 12.71 8.15 -0.54
C VAL A 23 11.24 7.76 -0.32
N VAL A 24 10.91 6.49 -0.48
CA VAL A 24 9.52 5.99 -0.38
C VAL A 24 9.31 5.30 0.97
N LEU A 25 8.17 5.52 1.63
CA LEU A 25 7.74 4.67 2.75
C LEU A 25 7.25 3.34 2.20
N ALA A 26 7.94 2.24 2.53
CA ALA A 26 7.53 0.90 2.14
C ALA A 26 6.24 0.47 2.87
N PRO A 27 5.41 -0.43 2.30
CA PRO A 27 4.26 -1.00 2.99
C PRO A 27 4.74 -1.87 4.15
N LEU A 28 4.21 -1.59 5.35
CA LEU A 28 4.69 -2.10 6.62
C LEU A 28 3.52 -2.42 7.56
N THR A 29 3.03 -3.66 7.57
CA THR A 29 2.03 -4.17 8.52
C THR A 29 2.38 -3.81 9.96
N ARG A 30 1.47 -3.15 10.70
CA ARG A 30 1.69 -2.70 12.08
C ARG A 30 0.79 -3.36 13.12
N GLN A 31 -0.23 -4.11 12.71
CA GLN A 31 -1.16 -4.85 13.59
C GLN A 31 -1.87 -3.97 14.65
N ARG A 32 -2.34 -2.79 14.24
CA ARG A 32 -3.02 -1.81 15.10
C ARG A 32 -4.38 -1.35 14.54
N SER A 33 -4.88 -1.97 13.49
CA SER A 33 -6.20 -1.72 12.89
C SER A 33 -7.21 -2.69 13.49
N PHE A 34 -7.78 -2.36 14.67
CA PHE A 34 -8.56 -3.32 15.47
C PHE A 34 -9.67 -4.02 14.69
N ASN A 35 -9.81 -5.29 15.07
CA ASN A 35 -10.06 -6.45 14.23
C ASN A 35 -9.53 -6.31 12.77
N ASN A 36 -10.12 -5.49 11.87
CA ASN A 36 -9.47 -5.02 10.62
C ASN A 36 -9.86 -3.61 10.08
N VAL A 37 -10.31 -2.65 10.89
CA VAL A 37 -10.52 -1.25 10.40
C VAL A 37 -9.47 -0.32 11.01
N PRO A 38 -8.93 0.66 10.25
CA PRO A 38 -7.96 1.62 10.76
C PRO A 38 -8.42 2.42 11.98
N GLN A 39 -7.46 2.68 12.88
CA GLN A 39 -7.72 3.23 14.22
C GLN A 39 -7.01 4.57 14.45
N HIS A 40 -7.51 5.36 15.39
CA HIS A 40 -7.27 6.81 15.58
C HIS A 40 -5.82 7.33 15.51
N HIS A 41 -4.84 6.47 15.79
CA HIS A 41 -3.41 6.78 15.78
C HIS A 41 -2.77 6.66 14.38
N ALA A 42 -3.43 5.98 13.43
CA ALA A 42 -2.89 5.75 12.08
C ALA A 42 -2.72 7.06 11.31
N ILE A 43 -3.60 8.03 11.51
CA ILE A 43 -3.40 9.41 11.05
C ILE A 43 -2.08 9.98 11.52
N LEU A 44 -1.79 9.93 12.81
CA LEU A 44 -0.55 10.50 13.33
C LEU A 44 0.64 9.76 12.72
N TYR A 45 0.58 8.43 12.60
CA TYR A 45 1.62 7.62 11.97
C TYR A 45 1.92 8.00 10.51
N TYR A 46 0.91 8.13 9.66
CA TYR A 46 1.11 8.53 8.25
C TYR A 46 1.42 10.03 8.11
N SER A 47 0.76 10.92 8.87
CA SER A 47 1.01 12.37 8.87
C SER A 47 2.43 12.74 9.31
N GLN A 48 2.96 12.01 10.29
CA GLN A 48 4.35 12.15 10.76
C GLN A 48 5.35 11.82 9.63
N ARG A 49 5.03 10.83 8.79
CA ARG A 49 5.87 10.34 7.69
C ARG A 49 5.59 11.06 6.37
N THR A 50 4.69 12.04 6.38
CA THR A 50 4.26 12.80 5.22
C THR A 50 5.10 14.06 5.02
N THR A 51 5.80 14.09 3.88
CA THR A 51 6.51 15.24 3.32
C THR A 51 5.77 15.74 2.08
N SER A 52 5.85 17.04 1.77
CA SER A 52 5.28 17.60 0.52
C SER A 52 5.93 16.92 -0.68
N GLY A 53 5.13 16.33 -1.58
CA GLY A 53 5.61 15.54 -2.72
C GLY A 53 6.31 14.22 -2.34
N GLY A 54 6.18 13.73 -1.11
CA GLY A 54 6.67 12.41 -0.71
C GLY A 54 5.70 11.29 -1.05
N LEU A 55 6.21 10.12 -1.45
CA LEU A 55 5.40 8.93 -1.74
C LEU A 55 5.35 7.98 -0.52
N LEU A 56 4.14 7.67 -0.07
CA LEU A 56 3.87 6.71 0.99
C LEU A 56 3.07 5.53 0.44
N ILE A 57 3.51 4.31 0.74
CA ILE A 57 2.72 3.11 0.49
C ILE A 57 2.20 2.62 1.84
N ALA A 58 0.88 2.51 1.96
CA ALA A 58 0.19 2.10 3.18
C ALA A 58 0.53 0.64 3.56
N GLU A 59 0.22 0.26 4.80
CA GLU A 59 0.40 -1.13 5.23
C GLU A 59 -0.49 -2.11 4.45
N ALA A 60 -0.07 -3.38 4.40
CA ALA A 60 -0.79 -4.44 3.68
C ALA A 60 -2.23 -4.55 4.21
N THR A 61 -3.18 -4.29 3.31
CA THR A 61 -4.60 -4.13 3.57
C THR A 61 -5.37 -5.25 2.89
N GLY A 62 -6.28 -5.91 3.61
CA GLY A 62 -7.08 -7.01 3.06
C GLY A 62 -8.15 -6.52 2.07
N VAL A 63 -8.32 -7.24 0.96
CA VAL A 63 -9.32 -6.93 -0.08
C VAL A 63 -10.71 -7.51 0.18
N SER A 64 -10.85 -8.45 1.12
CA SER A 64 -12.11 -9.11 1.48
C SER A 64 -12.03 -9.75 2.88
N ASP A 65 -13.14 -10.32 3.36
CA ASP A 65 -13.17 -11.09 4.60
C ASP A 65 -12.49 -12.48 4.48
N THR A 66 -11.82 -12.75 3.35
CA THR A 66 -10.93 -13.91 3.17
C THR A 66 -9.45 -13.51 3.06
N ALA A 67 -9.11 -12.26 3.42
CA ALA A 67 -7.84 -11.62 3.07
C ALA A 67 -6.81 -11.41 4.19
N GLN A 68 -7.05 -11.87 5.41
CA GLN A 68 -6.40 -11.39 6.63
C GLN A 68 -5.65 -12.50 7.38
N GLY A 69 -4.33 -12.55 7.14
CA GLY A 69 -3.42 -13.50 7.80
C GLY A 69 -2.70 -13.01 9.04
N TYR A 70 -3.11 -11.87 9.58
CA TYR A 70 -2.58 -11.34 10.82
C TYR A 70 -3.71 -10.68 11.63
N PRO A 71 -3.65 -10.71 12.97
CA PRO A 71 -4.59 -9.94 13.78
C PRO A 71 -4.35 -8.45 13.57
N ASN A 72 -5.44 -7.66 13.56
CA ASN A 72 -5.40 -6.19 13.55
C ASN A 72 -4.70 -5.55 12.33
N THR A 73 -4.64 -6.19 11.17
CA THR A 73 -4.31 -5.55 9.88
C THR A 73 -5.51 -4.78 9.31
N PRO A 74 -5.38 -3.71 8.53
CA PRO A 74 -6.54 -3.03 7.96
C PRO A 74 -7.20 -3.81 6.80
N GLY A 75 -8.45 -3.49 6.47
CA GLY A 75 -9.21 -3.93 5.28
C GLY A 75 -9.75 -2.75 4.47
N ILE A 76 -10.41 -3.01 3.33
CA ILE A 76 -11.06 -2.01 2.47
C ILE A 76 -12.34 -2.51 1.75
N TRP A 77 -12.93 -3.63 2.18
CA TRP A 77 -14.13 -4.22 1.55
C TRP A 77 -15.46 -3.73 2.15
N THR A 78 -15.50 -3.36 3.43
CA THR A 78 -16.72 -2.81 4.06
C THR A 78 -16.77 -1.28 3.94
N LYS A 79 -17.98 -0.72 3.97
CA LYS A 79 -18.15 0.74 4.03
C LYS A 79 -17.52 1.35 5.29
N GLU A 80 -17.58 0.66 6.42
CA GLU A 80 -16.94 1.06 7.68
C GLU A 80 -15.41 1.17 7.54
N GLN A 81 -14.79 0.20 6.84
CA GLN A 81 -13.37 0.25 6.48
C GLN A 81 -13.05 1.46 5.59
N VAL A 82 -13.88 1.73 4.57
CA VAL A 82 -13.71 2.89 3.68
C VAL A 82 -13.84 4.22 4.43
N GLU A 83 -14.90 4.41 5.24
CA GLU A 83 -15.13 5.63 6.02
C GLU A 83 -13.98 5.91 7.01
N ALA A 84 -13.40 4.89 7.64
CA ALA A 84 -12.26 5.05 8.55
C ALA A 84 -10.91 5.25 7.86
N TRP A 85 -10.79 4.91 6.56
CA TRP A 85 -9.61 5.21 5.75
C TRP A 85 -9.60 6.64 5.23
N LYS A 86 -10.74 7.23 4.83
CA LYS A 86 -10.82 8.62 4.33
C LYS A 86 -10.02 9.61 5.19
N PRO A 87 -10.24 9.68 6.52
CA PRO A 87 -9.52 10.64 7.33
C PRO A 87 -8.01 10.37 7.42
N ILE A 88 -7.52 9.15 7.14
CA ILE A 88 -6.09 8.87 6.98
C ILE A 88 -5.55 9.43 5.66
N VAL A 89 -6.29 9.25 4.57
CA VAL A 89 -5.93 9.79 3.24
C VAL A 89 -5.93 11.32 3.29
N ASN A 90 -7.03 11.92 3.76
CA ASN A 90 -7.13 13.33 4.14
C ASN A 90 -5.93 13.75 4.98
N ALA A 91 -5.49 12.99 5.98
CA ALA A 91 -4.33 13.38 6.78
C ALA A 91 -2.97 13.30 6.06
N VAL A 92 -2.84 12.61 4.92
CA VAL A 92 -1.64 12.71 4.06
C VAL A 92 -1.75 13.88 3.06
N HIS A 93 -2.97 14.29 2.71
CA HIS A 93 -3.23 15.44 1.84
C HIS A 93 -3.30 16.79 2.59
N GLU A 94 -3.79 16.79 3.84
CA GLU A 94 -4.19 17.95 4.67
C GLU A 94 -3.54 17.97 6.09
N LYS A 95 -3.36 16.79 6.71
CA LYS A 95 -2.98 16.51 8.13
C LYS A 95 -4.09 16.56 9.24
N GLY A 96 -5.21 15.80 9.11
CA GLY A 96 -6.18 15.34 10.17
C GLY A 96 -7.42 14.58 9.61
N PHE A 97 -8.42 13.97 10.32
CA PHE A 97 -8.56 13.38 11.70
C PHE A 97 -9.68 12.24 11.75
N GLN A 98 -9.55 11.14 12.55
CA GLN A 98 -10.15 9.76 12.35
C GLN A 98 -11.49 9.42 13.13
N PRO A 99 -12.05 8.17 13.39
CA PRO A 99 -11.56 6.72 13.38
C PRO A 99 -12.56 5.50 13.09
N ASN A 100 -12.14 4.21 13.33
CA ASN A 100 -12.83 3.03 14.01
C ASN A 100 -13.38 1.74 13.27
N GLY A 101 -12.80 0.54 13.58
CA GLY A 101 -13.46 -0.80 13.91
C GLY A 101 -13.81 -2.02 12.94
N GLN A 102 -13.00 -3.12 12.85
CA GLN A 102 -13.36 -4.59 12.61
C GLN A 102 -13.12 -5.46 11.26
N ALA A 103 -13.33 -6.83 11.24
CA ALA A 103 -12.56 -7.95 10.53
C ALA A 103 -13.30 -9.01 9.60
N PRO A 104 -12.82 -10.25 9.10
CA PRO A 104 -11.60 -11.17 9.26
C PRO A 104 -11.06 -12.05 8.02
N ILE A 105 -10.65 -13.35 8.22
CA ILE A 105 -10.40 -14.64 7.40
C ILE A 105 -9.32 -14.86 6.25
N SER A 106 -9.32 -15.98 5.47
CA SER A 106 -8.12 -16.65 4.80
C SER A 106 -8.39 -17.82 3.75
N CYS A 107 -7.42 -18.24 2.87
CA CYS A 107 -7.48 -19.42 1.92
C CYS A 107 -6.15 -20.06 1.30
N THR A 108 -5.92 -21.39 1.39
CA THR A 108 -5.02 -22.38 0.66
C THR A 108 -5.12 -23.79 1.36
N ASP A 109 -4.43 -24.95 1.16
CA ASP A 109 -4.68 -26.19 2.02
C ASP A 109 -3.48 -26.86 2.74
N LYS A 110 -2.24 -26.43 2.50
CA LYS A 110 -1.06 -26.99 3.16
C LYS A 110 -0.82 -26.30 4.53
N PRO A 111 -0.59 -27.03 5.64
CA PRO A 111 -0.31 -26.43 6.94
C PRO A 111 1.09 -25.83 7.00
N LEU A 112 1.22 -24.63 7.59
CA LEU A 112 2.51 -24.02 7.89
C LEU A 112 3.21 -24.72 9.07
N ALA A 113 4.54 -24.84 8.99
CA ALA A 113 5.36 -25.35 10.09
C ALA A 113 5.19 -24.47 11.36
N PRO A 114 5.01 -25.05 12.57
CA PRO A 114 4.79 -24.28 13.79
C PRO A 114 5.97 -23.35 14.12
N GLN A 115 5.69 -22.08 14.43
CA GLN A 115 6.72 -21.09 14.74
C GLN A 115 6.68 -20.67 16.21
N VAL A 116 7.83 -20.72 16.88
CA VAL A 116 7.96 -20.21 18.26
C VAL A 116 7.77 -18.69 18.26
N ARG A 117 6.84 -18.18 19.07
CA ARG A 117 6.56 -16.74 19.17
C ARG A 117 7.69 -16.01 19.89
N ALA A 118 7.77 -14.70 19.69
CA ALA A 118 8.86 -13.86 20.22
C ALA A 118 8.94 -13.77 21.77
N ASN A 119 7.99 -14.37 22.50
CA ASN A 119 8.05 -14.53 23.96
C ASN A 119 8.78 -15.80 24.41
N GLY A 120 9.11 -16.73 23.50
CA GLY A 120 9.79 -17.99 23.82
C GLY A 120 8.94 -18.99 24.61
N LEU A 121 7.63 -18.76 24.74
CA LEU A 121 6.71 -19.57 25.55
C LEU A 121 5.59 -20.18 24.71
N ASP A 122 5.08 -19.46 23.71
CA ASP A 122 3.97 -19.92 22.87
C ASP A 122 4.47 -20.47 21.52
N ILE A 123 3.85 -21.58 21.09
CA ILE A 123 3.94 -22.06 19.70
C ILE A 123 2.79 -21.40 18.92
N ALA A 124 3.09 -20.79 17.77
CA ALA A 124 2.08 -20.44 16.79
C ALA A 124 1.69 -21.69 16.00
N GLU A 125 0.58 -22.30 16.39
CA GLU A 125 -0.14 -23.27 15.55
C GLU A 125 -0.96 -22.51 14.50
N PHE A 126 -0.94 -23.01 13.27
CA PHE A 126 -1.68 -22.44 12.13
C PHE A 126 -2.74 -23.44 11.68
N SER A 127 -3.96 -22.96 11.42
CA SER A 127 -5.05 -23.79 10.89
C SER A 127 -4.73 -24.28 9.47
N ILE A 128 -5.08 -25.52 9.16
CA ILE A 128 -5.19 -26.00 7.77
C ILE A 128 -6.19 -25.09 7.05
N PRO A 129 -5.79 -24.35 6.00
CA PRO A 129 -6.71 -23.44 5.31
C PRO A 129 -7.59 -24.20 4.29
N ARG A 130 -8.40 -23.48 3.47
CA ARG A 130 -9.13 -24.06 2.31
C ARG A 130 -8.59 -23.64 0.94
N HIS A 131 -8.34 -24.61 0.04
CA HIS A 131 -8.00 -24.39 -1.38
C HIS A 131 -9.13 -23.70 -2.17
N LEU A 132 -8.77 -22.73 -3.03
CA LEU A 132 -9.69 -22.00 -3.94
C LEU A 132 -9.97 -22.79 -5.23
N THR A 133 -11.24 -22.97 -5.58
CA THR A 133 -11.62 -23.59 -6.87
C THR A 133 -11.44 -22.61 -8.03
N THR A 134 -11.43 -23.12 -9.26
CA THR A 134 -11.22 -22.30 -10.48
C THR A 134 -12.38 -21.31 -10.69
N GLU A 135 -13.59 -21.65 -10.24
CA GLU A 135 -14.78 -20.81 -10.27
C GLU A 135 -14.75 -19.67 -9.23
N GLU A 136 -13.93 -19.80 -8.18
CA GLU A 136 -13.76 -18.75 -7.15
C GLU A 136 -12.72 -17.70 -7.56
N ILE A 137 -11.80 -18.01 -8.48
CA ILE A 137 -10.75 -17.07 -8.92
C ILE A 137 -11.33 -15.76 -9.47
N PRO A 138 -12.35 -15.74 -10.35
CA PRO A 138 -12.99 -14.50 -10.81
C PRO A 138 -13.61 -13.67 -9.68
N LEU A 139 -14.04 -14.28 -8.58
CA LEU A 139 -14.57 -13.57 -7.42
C LEU A 139 -13.46 -12.85 -6.65
N ILE A 140 -12.28 -13.48 -6.50
CA ILE A 140 -11.11 -12.83 -5.90
C ILE A 140 -10.57 -11.71 -6.80
N VAL A 141 -10.65 -11.86 -8.12
CA VAL A 141 -10.34 -10.75 -9.06
C VAL A 141 -11.33 -9.59 -8.88
N ASP A 142 -12.62 -9.88 -8.65
CA ASP A 142 -13.62 -8.85 -8.35
C ASP A 142 -13.41 -8.21 -6.97
N ASP A 143 -12.98 -8.96 -5.94
CA ASP A 143 -12.59 -8.41 -4.63
C ASP A 143 -11.46 -7.38 -4.79
N PHE A 144 -10.41 -7.69 -5.56
CA PHE A 144 -9.34 -6.73 -5.86
C PHE A 144 -9.84 -5.49 -6.62
N ARG A 145 -10.76 -5.68 -7.58
CA ARG A 145 -11.39 -4.58 -8.35
C ARG A 145 -12.26 -3.68 -7.45
N VAL A 146 -13.11 -4.27 -6.61
CA VAL A 146 -13.96 -3.56 -5.64
C VAL A 146 -13.11 -2.87 -4.57
N ALA A 147 -12.07 -3.51 -4.06
CA ALA A 147 -11.12 -2.91 -3.12
C ALA A 147 -10.38 -1.71 -3.73
N ALA A 148 -9.97 -1.79 -5.00
CA ALA A 148 -9.35 -0.68 -5.72
C ALA A 148 -10.35 0.47 -5.92
N LYS A 149 -11.58 0.18 -6.35
CA LYS A 149 -12.66 1.16 -6.45
C LYS A 149 -12.93 1.84 -5.10
N ASN A 150 -13.08 1.07 -4.03
CA ASN A 150 -13.33 1.54 -2.67
C ASN A 150 -12.21 2.48 -2.17
N ALA A 151 -10.95 2.20 -2.52
CA ALA A 151 -9.82 3.06 -2.20
C ALA A 151 -9.86 4.43 -2.91
N ILE A 152 -10.41 4.49 -4.14
CA ILE A 152 -10.68 5.77 -4.82
C ILE A 152 -11.93 6.45 -4.25
N GLU A 153 -13.01 5.70 -4.01
CA GLU A 153 -14.28 6.22 -3.45
C GLU A 153 -14.16 6.73 -2.01
N ALA A 154 -13.12 6.33 -1.28
CA ALA A 154 -12.72 6.97 -0.01
C ALA A 154 -12.64 8.50 -0.13
N GLY A 155 -12.32 9.05 -1.31
CA GLY A 155 -12.22 10.49 -1.54
C GLY A 155 -13.52 11.23 -1.84
N ASN A 156 -14.63 10.55 -2.08
CA ASN A 156 -15.84 11.17 -2.65
C ASN A 156 -16.81 11.71 -1.57
N GLY A 157 -16.30 12.05 -0.38
CA GLY A 157 -17.08 12.63 0.72
C GLY A 157 -17.36 14.12 0.51
N LEU A 158 -18.65 14.50 0.39
CA LEU A 158 -19.09 15.90 0.27
C LEU A 158 -18.95 16.68 1.60
N PHE A 159 -17.74 17.15 1.89
CA PHE A 159 -17.51 18.12 2.96
C PHE A 159 -17.85 19.55 2.51
N GLN A 160 -19.04 20.03 2.88
CA GLN A 160 -19.43 21.43 2.68
C GLN A 160 -18.72 22.37 3.67
N HIS A 161 -17.51 22.83 3.32
CA HIS A 161 -16.86 23.91 4.07
C HIS A 161 -17.29 25.30 3.59
N SER A 162 -17.95 26.05 4.47
CA SER A 162 -18.32 27.46 4.29
C SER A 162 -17.14 28.40 4.57
N ALA A 163 -16.17 28.43 3.66
CA ALA A 163 -14.99 29.30 3.77
C ALA A 163 -15.33 30.79 3.51
N TYR A 164 -15.50 31.58 4.57
CA TYR A 164 -15.45 33.04 4.48
C TYR A 164 -13.99 33.51 4.38
N GLY A 165 -13.54 33.84 3.16
CA GLY A 165 -12.19 34.34 2.89
C GLY A 165 -12.21 35.55 1.95
N MET A 166 -11.52 36.63 2.31
CA MET A 166 -11.40 37.82 1.47
C MET A 166 -10.44 37.60 0.29
N CYS A 167 -10.79 38.11 -0.89
CA CYS A 167 -9.96 37.99 -2.08
C CYS A 167 -8.78 38.99 -2.08
N THR A 168 -7.56 38.46 -2.11
CA THR A 168 -6.37 39.17 -2.62
C THR A 168 -5.69 38.28 -3.65
N GLY A 169 -5.65 38.69 -4.91
CA GLY A 169 -5.29 37.79 -6.02
C GLY A 169 -3.86 37.93 -6.53
N SER A 170 -3.19 36.79 -6.70
CA SER A 170 -2.13 36.57 -7.69
C SER A 170 -2.42 35.24 -8.42
N GLY A 171 -2.11 35.18 -9.71
CA GLY A 171 -2.42 34.04 -10.58
C GLY A 171 -1.35 32.95 -10.54
N ASP A 172 -1.16 32.32 -9.38
CA ASP A 172 -0.13 31.30 -9.19
C ASP A 172 -0.62 29.88 -9.51
N LYS A 173 0.27 29.04 -10.04
CA LYS A 173 -0.03 27.63 -10.32
C LYS A 173 -0.19 26.88 -9.00
N LEU A 174 -1.34 26.24 -8.79
CA LEU A 174 -1.58 25.37 -7.65
C LEU A 174 -0.60 24.18 -7.68
N VAL A 175 0.39 24.22 -6.79
CA VAL A 175 1.24 23.08 -6.46
C VAL A 175 0.49 22.23 -5.44
N GLU A 176 0.28 20.95 -5.75
CA GLU A 176 -0.37 19.98 -4.87
C GLU A 176 0.52 19.66 -3.64
N ALA A 177 0.42 20.49 -2.60
CA ALA A 177 1.38 20.57 -1.48
C ALA A 177 1.38 19.39 -0.49
N GLY A 178 0.45 18.44 -0.60
CA GLY A 178 0.39 17.25 0.26
C GLY A 178 1.45 16.19 -0.06
N GLY A 179 1.44 15.09 0.69
CA GLY A 179 2.09 13.83 0.26
C GLY A 179 1.21 13.07 -0.74
N ARG A 180 1.65 11.89 -1.18
CA ARG A 180 0.83 10.93 -1.94
C ARG A 180 0.74 9.61 -1.18
N LEU A 181 -0.46 9.05 -1.03
CA LEU A 181 -0.70 7.79 -0.33
C LEU A 181 -1.27 6.74 -1.31
N ILE A 182 -0.55 5.63 -1.45
CA ILE A 182 -0.95 4.44 -2.21
C ILE A 182 -1.42 3.36 -1.24
N ILE A 183 -2.59 2.75 -1.46
CA ILE A 183 -3.03 1.61 -0.65
C ILE A 183 -2.30 0.34 -1.10
N CYS A 184 -1.85 -0.51 -0.17
CA CYS A 184 -1.24 -1.80 -0.52
C CYS A 184 -2.28 -2.92 -0.37
N LEU A 185 -2.90 -3.33 -1.47
CA LEU A 185 -3.92 -4.38 -1.49
C LEU A 185 -3.28 -5.77 -1.44
N SER A 186 -3.78 -6.62 -0.55
CA SER A 186 -3.19 -7.92 -0.23
C SER A 186 -4.24 -8.98 0.11
N LEU A 187 -3.88 -10.25 -0.11
CA LEU A 187 -4.61 -11.42 0.40
C LEU A 187 -3.65 -12.26 1.25
N SER A 188 -3.79 -12.16 2.57
CA SER A 188 -2.96 -12.81 3.60
C SER A 188 -3.77 -13.89 4.33
N LEU A 189 -3.12 -14.94 4.85
CA LEU A 189 -3.80 -16.23 5.07
C LEU A 189 -3.64 -16.82 6.50
N CYS A 190 -4.52 -16.47 7.46
CA CYS A 190 -4.64 -17.09 8.80
C CYS A 190 -6.03 -16.85 9.41
N CYS A 191 -6.85 -17.89 9.49
CA CYS A 191 -8.11 -17.84 10.24
C CYS A 191 -7.84 -17.73 11.75
N ASN A 192 -8.65 -16.95 12.47
CA ASN A 192 -8.89 -17.19 13.90
C ASN A 192 -10.39 -17.08 14.18
N SER A 193 -11.05 -18.23 14.39
CA SER A 193 -12.50 -18.34 14.44
C SER A 193 -12.95 -19.11 15.67
N GLY A 194 -13.67 -18.44 16.58
CA GLY A 194 -14.18 -19.05 17.79
C GLY A 194 -15.43 -18.38 18.35
N THR A 195 -16.60 -18.78 17.84
CA THR A 195 -17.86 -19.10 18.58
C THR A 195 -18.98 -19.31 17.54
N LEU A 196 -19.92 -20.24 17.81
CA LEU A 196 -20.91 -20.70 16.82
C LEU A 196 -22.35 -20.25 17.14
N TYR A 197 -22.96 -19.57 16.15
CA TYR A 197 -24.37 -19.68 15.69
C TYR A 197 -25.60 -19.27 16.54
N SER A 198 -26.65 -18.91 15.78
CA SER A 198 -28.08 -18.71 16.16
C SER A 198 -28.40 -17.40 16.92
N ILE A 199 -29.56 -16.73 16.77
CA ILE A 199 -30.92 -17.15 16.36
C ILE A 199 -31.65 -16.11 15.44
N LEU A 200 -32.40 -16.64 14.46
CA LEU A 200 -33.59 -16.14 13.70
C LEU A 200 -33.69 -14.78 12.97
N GLN A 201 -34.39 -14.89 11.84
CA GLN A 201 -34.99 -13.88 10.96
C GLN A 201 -36.10 -13.06 11.64
N SER A 202 -36.50 -11.91 11.08
CA SER A 202 -37.76 -11.81 10.31
C SER A 202 -38.09 -10.40 9.76
N HIS A 203 -39.04 -10.37 8.81
CA HIS A 203 -39.81 -9.24 8.28
C HIS A 203 -39.13 -8.20 7.35
N CYS A 204 -39.65 -8.19 6.11
CA CYS A 204 -39.50 -7.15 5.10
C CYS A 204 -40.77 -6.28 5.09
N SER A 205 -40.65 -4.96 4.89
CA SER A 205 -41.71 -4.09 4.34
C SER A 205 -41.13 -2.78 3.78
N THR A 206 -41.27 -2.63 2.46
CA THR A 206 -41.61 -1.42 1.69
C THR A 206 -41.72 -0.06 2.42
N GLU A 207 -41.07 0.97 1.87
CA GLU A 207 -41.72 1.95 0.96
C GLU A 207 -40.69 2.86 0.25
N MET A 208 -41.14 3.63 -0.76
CA MET A 208 -40.29 4.44 -1.64
C MET A 208 -40.98 5.77 -2.01
N LEU A 209 -40.45 6.91 -1.59
CA LEU A 209 -40.93 8.24 -2.01
C LEU A 209 -39.75 9.25 -2.14
N PRO A 210 -39.67 10.04 -3.23
CA PRO A 210 -38.71 11.13 -3.36
C PRO A 210 -39.26 12.45 -2.79
N LEU A 211 -38.48 13.13 -1.95
CA LEU A 211 -38.81 14.47 -1.45
C LEU A 211 -38.01 15.55 -2.21
N THR A 212 -38.70 16.24 -3.13
CA THR A 212 -38.16 17.44 -3.78
C THR A 212 -38.32 18.63 -2.84
N LEU A 213 -37.23 19.07 -2.18
CA LEU A 213 -37.23 20.23 -1.29
C LEU A 213 -36.90 21.52 -2.06
N THR A 214 -37.94 22.23 -2.50
CA THR A 214 -37.81 23.56 -3.09
C THR A 214 -37.70 24.62 -1.98
N PHE A 215 -36.50 25.16 -1.77
CA PHE A 215 -36.32 26.33 -0.90
C PHE A 215 -36.46 27.64 -1.69
N SER A 216 -37.48 28.43 -1.35
CA SER A 216 -37.55 29.85 -1.73
C SER A 216 -36.96 30.68 -0.60
N LEU A 217 -35.88 31.41 -0.87
CA LEU A 217 -35.35 32.43 0.03
C LEU A 217 -35.60 33.80 -0.59
N ASP A 218 -36.52 34.56 0.00
CA ASP A 218 -36.89 35.90 -0.45
C ASP A 218 -35.82 36.91 0.00
N THR A 219 -34.76 37.06 -0.81
CA THR A 219 -33.63 37.96 -0.53
C THR A 219 -33.79 39.30 -1.22
N GLY A 220 -34.41 40.24 -0.51
CA GLY A 220 -34.53 41.65 -0.90
C GLY A 220 -33.21 42.44 -0.90
N MET A 221 -32.17 41.93 -1.56
CA MET A 221 -30.85 42.56 -1.70
C MET A 221 -30.18 42.13 -3.01
N ASN A 222 -30.00 43.08 -3.93
CA ASN A 222 -29.30 42.85 -5.20
C ASN A 222 -27.78 42.74 -4.98
N CYS A 223 -27.28 41.52 -4.77
CA CYS A 223 -25.88 41.18 -4.98
C CYS A 223 -25.70 40.51 -6.36
N PRO A 224 -24.66 40.85 -7.14
CA PRO A 224 -24.33 40.10 -8.35
C PRO A 224 -23.90 38.67 -8.01
N PRO A 225 -24.09 37.69 -8.92
CA PRO A 225 -23.78 36.29 -8.65
C PRO A 225 -22.27 36.10 -8.45
N VAL A 226 -21.87 35.80 -7.21
CA VAL A 226 -20.52 35.33 -6.92
C VAL A 226 -20.40 33.91 -7.46
N ILE A 227 -19.59 33.73 -8.51
CA ILE A 227 -19.27 32.40 -9.05
C ILE A 227 -18.28 31.73 -8.09
N THR A 228 -18.80 31.10 -7.03
CA THR A 228 -18.01 30.20 -6.18
C THR A 228 -17.68 28.93 -6.97
N ASN A 229 -16.49 28.89 -7.56
CA ASN A 229 -15.93 27.68 -8.15
C ASN A 229 -15.63 26.66 -7.04
N PHE A 230 -16.64 25.84 -6.69
CA PHE A 230 -16.49 24.70 -5.81
C PHE A 230 -15.52 23.69 -6.42
N HIS A 231 -14.26 23.73 -5.98
CA HIS A 231 -13.28 22.70 -6.32
C HIS A 231 -13.55 21.49 -5.43
N LEU A 232 -13.97 20.38 -6.03
CA LEU A 232 -14.04 19.10 -5.34
C LEU A 232 -12.62 18.62 -5.06
N PHE A 233 -12.23 18.58 -3.79
CA PHE A 233 -11.06 17.82 -3.36
C PHE A 233 -11.44 16.34 -3.27
N CYS A 234 -11.14 15.57 -4.33
CA CYS A 234 -11.32 14.13 -4.35
C CYS A 234 -10.21 13.45 -3.52
N ALA A 235 -10.33 13.46 -2.19
CA ALA A 235 -9.33 13.01 -1.22
C ALA A 235 -9.22 11.47 -1.09
N GLY A 236 -9.16 10.77 -2.22
CA GLY A 236 -9.06 9.31 -2.30
C GLY A 236 -7.61 8.86 -2.35
N PHE A 237 -7.34 7.57 -2.17
CA PHE A 237 -5.97 7.08 -2.34
C PHE A 237 -5.47 7.45 -3.74
N ASP A 238 -4.23 7.93 -3.82
CA ASP A 238 -3.64 8.42 -5.06
C ASP A 238 -3.51 7.31 -6.13
N GLY A 239 -3.48 6.06 -5.66
CA GLY A 239 -3.48 4.83 -6.42
C GLY A 239 -3.42 3.58 -5.54
N VAL A 240 -3.17 2.43 -6.18
CA VAL A 240 -3.19 1.08 -5.59
C VAL A 240 -1.88 0.35 -5.89
N GLU A 241 -1.29 -0.29 -4.89
CA GLU A 241 -0.23 -1.29 -5.04
C GLU A 241 -0.81 -2.70 -4.84
N ILE A 242 -0.68 -3.56 -5.84
CA ILE A 242 -1.06 -4.98 -5.76
C ILE A 242 0.11 -5.75 -5.12
N HIS A 243 -0.13 -6.46 -4.00
CA HIS A 243 0.93 -7.15 -3.26
C HIS A 243 1.24 -8.57 -3.80
N GLY A 244 1.82 -8.65 -5.01
CA GLY A 244 2.34 -9.88 -5.64
C GLY A 244 3.67 -10.40 -5.07
N ALA A 245 3.83 -10.39 -3.75
CA ALA A 245 5.11 -10.66 -3.08
C ALA A 245 4.94 -11.34 -1.71
N HIS A 246 6.06 -11.73 -1.12
CA HIS A 246 6.23 -12.30 0.23
C HIS A 246 5.38 -13.55 0.52
N GLY A 247 5.15 -14.42 -0.46
CA GLY A 247 4.40 -15.66 -0.25
C GLY A 247 2.93 -15.45 0.12
N TYR A 248 2.34 -14.29 -0.19
CA TYR A 248 0.89 -14.08 -0.22
C TYR A 248 0.29 -14.60 -1.54
N LEU A 249 -1.05 -14.67 -1.65
CA LEU A 249 -1.74 -15.42 -2.73
C LEU A 249 -1.12 -15.26 -4.13
N ILE A 250 -0.95 -14.03 -4.60
CA ILE A 250 -0.44 -13.75 -5.95
C ILE A 250 1.01 -14.23 -6.13
N ASP A 251 1.85 -14.13 -5.10
CA ASP A 251 3.21 -14.71 -5.10
C ASP A 251 3.11 -16.25 -5.11
N GLN A 252 2.23 -16.86 -4.29
CA GLN A 252 2.05 -18.32 -4.28
C GLN A 252 1.67 -18.89 -5.65
N PHE A 253 0.76 -18.22 -6.39
CA PHE A 253 0.40 -18.61 -7.77
C PHE A 253 1.60 -18.55 -8.72
N MET A 254 2.45 -17.51 -8.62
CA MET A 254 3.61 -17.34 -9.49
C MET A 254 4.73 -18.39 -9.27
N LYS A 255 4.76 -19.08 -8.13
CA LYS A 255 5.95 -19.79 -7.61
C LYS A 255 5.81 -21.32 -7.71
N ASP A 256 6.70 -21.97 -8.47
CA ASP A 256 6.59 -23.43 -8.74
C ASP A 256 6.81 -24.36 -7.53
N GLN A 257 7.33 -23.87 -6.40
CA GLN A 257 7.47 -24.70 -5.20
C GLN A 257 6.19 -24.74 -4.34
N VAL A 258 5.18 -23.92 -4.69
CA VAL A 258 3.88 -23.86 -3.98
C VAL A 258 2.70 -24.12 -4.90
N ASN A 259 2.71 -23.57 -6.13
CA ASN A 259 1.65 -23.81 -7.12
C ASN A 259 1.85 -25.15 -7.84
N ASP A 260 1.19 -26.18 -7.34
CA ASP A 260 1.07 -27.52 -7.93
C ASP A 260 -0.26 -27.74 -8.68
N ARG A 261 -0.95 -26.67 -9.08
CA ARG A 261 -2.16 -26.76 -9.91
C ARG A 261 -1.83 -27.33 -11.31
N THR A 262 -2.83 -27.96 -11.91
CA THR A 262 -2.77 -28.59 -13.24
C THR A 262 -3.73 -27.96 -14.27
N ASP A 263 -4.42 -26.87 -13.89
CA ASP A 263 -5.30 -26.08 -14.75
C ASP A 263 -4.56 -24.93 -15.44
N GLU A 264 -5.28 -24.03 -16.10
CA GLU A 264 -4.72 -22.86 -16.81
C GLU A 264 -4.02 -21.83 -15.89
N TYR A 265 -4.07 -22.01 -14.56
CA TYR A 265 -3.34 -21.24 -13.56
C TYR A 265 -2.10 -21.97 -13.02
N GLY A 266 -1.84 -23.20 -13.46
CA GLY A 266 -0.79 -24.08 -12.95
C GLY A 266 0.29 -24.51 -13.96
N GLY A 267 1.39 -25.03 -13.43
CA GLY A 267 2.48 -25.62 -14.21
C GLY A 267 3.36 -24.60 -14.97
N SER A 268 2.92 -24.18 -16.17
CA SER A 268 3.72 -23.34 -17.07
C SER A 268 3.97 -21.95 -16.48
N LEU A 269 5.08 -21.30 -16.84
CA LEU A 269 5.39 -19.96 -16.33
C LEU A 269 4.30 -18.93 -16.72
N GLU A 270 3.72 -19.04 -17.92
CA GLU A 270 2.59 -18.23 -18.34
C GLU A 270 1.38 -18.45 -17.42
N ASN A 271 0.99 -19.71 -17.21
CA ASN A 271 -0.16 -20.08 -16.38
C ASN A 271 0.01 -19.62 -14.93
N ARG A 272 1.18 -19.84 -14.33
CA ARG A 272 1.52 -19.37 -12.97
C ARG A 272 1.39 -17.84 -12.83
N CYS A 273 1.72 -17.11 -13.89
CA CYS A 273 1.61 -15.64 -13.92
C CYS A 273 0.20 -15.15 -14.30
N ARG A 274 -0.68 -16.00 -14.86
CA ARG A 274 -1.99 -15.62 -15.41
C ARG A 274 -2.84 -14.85 -14.41
N PHE A 275 -3.06 -15.42 -13.23
CA PHE A 275 -3.82 -14.78 -12.14
C PHE A 275 -3.24 -13.41 -11.72
N ALA A 276 -1.91 -13.29 -11.66
CA ALA A 276 -1.26 -12.02 -11.30
C ALA A 276 -1.50 -10.93 -12.36
N LEU A 277 -1.58 -11.30 -13.64
CA LEU A 277 -1.82 -10.37 -14.75
C LEU A 277 -3.31 -10.02 -14.89
N GLU A 278 -4.21 -10.96 -14.60
CA GLU A 278 -5.67 -10.71 -14.57
C GLU A 278 -6.08 -9.76 -13.42
N VAL A 279 -5.48 -9.90 -12.23
CA VAL A 279 -5.66 -8.93 -11.14
C VAL A 279 -5.13 -7.54 -11.54
N VAL A 280 -3.99 -7.47 -12.23
CA VAL A 280 -3.46 -6.20 -12.75
C VAL A 280 -4.40 -5.59 -13.80
N GLU A 281 -4.94 -6.40 -14.71
CA GLU A 281 -5.88 -5.95 -15.74
C GLU A 281 -7.19 -5.43 -15.15
N ALA A 282 -7.81 -6.18 -14.22
CA ALA A 282 -9.06 -5.79 -13.58
C ALA A 282 -8.92 -4.47 -12.79
N VAL A 283 -7.83 -4.32 -12.01
CA VAL A 283 -7.56 -3.09 -11.25
C VAL A 283 -7.22 -1.92 -12.19
N ALA A 284 -6.41 -2.14 -13.23
CA ALA A 284 -6.05 -1.09 -14.20
C ALA A 284 -7.26 -0.59 -15.02
N ASN A 285 -8.20 -1.47 -15.35
CA ASN A 285 -9.43 -1.13 -16.05
C ASN A 285 -10.43 -0.36 -15.17
N GLU A 286 -10.43 -0.58 -13.85
CA GLU A 286 -11.33 0.12 -12.90
C GLU A 286 -10.80 1.52 -12.52
N ILE A 287 -9.52 1.64 -12.13
CA ILE A 287 -8.98 2.90 -11.57
C ILE A 287 -8.05 3.69 -12.51
N GLY A 288 -7.67 3.11 -13.65
CA GLY A 288 -6.65 3.64 -14.56
C GLY A 288 -5.25 3.12 -14.24
N ALA A 289 -4.55 2.59 -15.25
CA ALA A 289 -3.19 2.06 -15.12
C ALA A 289 -2.17 3.09 -14.58
N ASP A 290 -2.42 4.40 -14.80
CA ASP A 290 -1.64 5.53 -14.27
C ASP A 290 -1.67 5.65 -12.73
N ARG A 291 -2.42 4.78 -12.05
CA ARG A 291 -2.56 4.69 -10.60
C ARG A 291 -2.26 3.30 -10.04
N VAL A 292 -1.83 2.35 -10.88
CA VAL A 292 -1.55 0.97 -10.46
C VAL A 292 -0.05 0.74 -10.31
N GLY A 293 0.36 0.25 -9.15
CA GLY A 293 1.65 -0.39 -8.94
C GLY A 293 1.49 -1.88 -8.65
N ILE A 294 2.53 -2.67 -8.87
CA ILE A 294 2.61 -4.05 -8.36
C ILE A 294 3.93 -4.28 -7.63
N ARG A 295 3.83 -4.94 -6.48
CA ARG A 295 4.98 -5.37 -5.69
C ARG A 295 5.33 -6.81 -5.98
N LEU A 296 6.60 -7.12 -6.24
CA LEU A 296 7.08 -8.46 -6.59
C LEU A 296 8.30 -8.86 -5.74
N SER A 297 8.42 -10.14 -5.39
CA SER A 297 9.60 -10.68 -4.70
C SER A 297 10.11 -11.99 -5.34
N PRO A 298 10.58 -11.94 -6.60
CA PRO A 298 10.97 -13.15 -7.35
C PRO A 298 11.96 -14.03 -6.59
N PHE A 299 12.99 -13.41 -6.00
CA PHE A 299 14.07 -14.12 -5.30
C PHE A 299 13.79 -14.46 -3.82
N ALA A 300 12.66 -14.06 -3.26
CA ALA A 300 12.28 -14.43 -1.89
C ALA A 300 11.67 -15.82 -1.84
N ASN A 301 11.91 -16.55 -0.75
CA ASN A 301 11.30 -17.85 -0.41
C ASN A 301 10.55 -17.77 0.94
N TYR A 302 9.92 -16.63 1.21
CA TYR A 302 9.15 -16.43 2.45
C TYR A 302 7.86 -17.27 2.42
N SER A 303 7.42 -17.77 3.58
CA SER A 303 6.33 -18.75 3.69
C SER A 303 6.52 -19.95 2.75
N GLU A 304 7.77 -20.42 2.61
CA GLU A 304 8.19 -21.52 1.73
C GLU A 304 7.91 -21.31 0.21
N SER A 305 7.51 -20.10 -0.17
CA SER A 305 7.16 -19.71 -1.55
C SER A 305 8.39 -19.42 -2.42
N GLY A 306 9.18 -20.45 -2.69
CA GLY A 306 10.33 -20.42 -3.60
C GLY A 306 9.98 -20.71 -5.06
N ASP A 307 10.92 -20.43 -5.96
CA ASP A 307 10.80 -20.74 -7.39
C ASP A 307 12.11 -21.35 -7.91
N SER A 308 12.01 -22.26 -8.89
CA SER A 308 13.15 -22.92 -9.52
C SER A 308 13.99 -21.98 -10.39
N ASN A 309 13.36 -20.99 -11.05
CA ASN A 309 14.02 -20.00 -11.88
C ASN A 309 13.45 -18.58 -11.64
N PRO A 310 13.74 -17.97 -10.48
CA PRO A 310 13.18 -16.67 -10.09
C PRO A 310 13.62 -15.52 -10.99
N GLU A 311 14.72 -15.67 -11.75
CA GLU A 311 15.16 -14.68 -12.73
C GLU A 311 14.25 -14.68 -13.97
N ALA A 312 13.94 -15.87 -14.51
CA ALA A 312 12.97 -15.99 -15.60
C ALA A 312 11.57 -15.53 -15.18
N LEU A 313 11.13 -15.85 -13.95
CA LEU A 313 9.87 -15.35 -13.39
C LEU A 313 9.84 -13.82 -13.31
N GLY A 314 10.87 -13.20 -12.72
CA GLY A 314 10.96 -11.74 -12.60
C GLY A 314 11.00 -11.03 -13.95
N LEU A 315 11.74 -11.58 -14.92
CA LEU A 315 11.79 -11.06 -16.30
C LEU A 315 10.47 -11.24 -17.05
N TYR A 316 9.80 -12.38 -16.94
CA TYR A 316 8.51 -12.63 -17.57
C TYR A 316 7.45 -11.64 -17.06
N MET A 317 7.42 -11.40 -15.74
CA MET A 317 6.48 -10.46 -15.15
C MET A 317 6.70 -9.03 -15.65
N VAL A 318 7.90 -8.45 -15.58
CA VAL A 318 8.08 -7.05 -16.05
C VAL A 318 7.79 -6.86 -17.53
N ASN A 319 8.15 -7.83 -18.38
CA ASN A 319 7.82 -7.78 -19.81
C ASN A 319 6.31 -7.90 -20.08
N SER A 320 5.58 -8.63 -19.23
CA SER A 320 4.11 -8.71 -19.32
C SER A 320 3.43 -7.45 -18.78
N LEU A 321 3.91 -6.89 -17.67
CA LEU A 321 3.39 -5.68 -17.05
C LEU A 321 3.52 -4.44 -17.94
N ASN A 322 4.57 -4.38 -18.79
CA ASN A 322 4.72 -3.34 -19.82
C ASN A 322 3.51 -3.22 -20.75
N LYS A 323 2.74 -4.31 -20.99
CA LYS A 323 1.54 -4.29 -21.85
C LYS A 323 0.40 -3.45 -21.28
N TYR A 324 0.30 -3.41 -19.95
CA TYR A 324 -0.76 -2.73 -19.22
C TYR A 324 -0.43 -1.26 -18.90
N GLY A 325 0.82 -0.82 -19.11
CA GLY A 325 1.24 0.56 -18.91
C GLY A 325 1.15 1.04 -17.44
N ILE A 326 1.25 0.12 -16.48
CA ILE A 326 1.11 0.45 -15.06
C ILE A 326 2.18 1.44 -14.55
N LEU A 327 1.80 2.28 -13.59
CA LEU A 327 2.59 3.37 -13.04
C LEU A 327 3.99 2.92 -12.56
N TYR A 328 4.06 1.83 -11.79
CA TYR A 328 5.33 1.36 -11.24
C TYR A 328 5.42 -0.16 -10.97
N CYS A 329 6.64 -0.68 -10.92
CA CYS A 329 6.96 -2.01 -10.40
C CYS A 329 7.88 -1.89 -9.18
N HIS A 330 7.51 -2.52 -8.06
CA HIS A 330 8.21 -2.44 -6.78
C HIS A 330 8.81 -3.80 -6.43
N MET A 331 10.12 -3.95 -6.63
CA MET A 331 10.80 -5.23 -6.45
C MET A 331 11.59 -5.32 -5.14
N VAL A 332 11.54 -6.49 -4.52
CA VAL A 332 12.27 -6.83 -3.30
C VAL A 332 13.58 -7.54 -3.62
N GLU A 333 14.68 -7.00 -3.09
CA GLU A 333 16.06 -7.44 -3.35
C GLU A 333 16.33 -8.91 -2.96
N PRO A 334 17.09 -9.67 -3.79
CA PRO A 334 17.77 -10.89 -3.33
C PRO A 334 18.77 -10.52 -2.22
N ARG A 335 18.43 -10.85 -0.97
CA ARG A 335 19.11 -10.34 0.24
C ARG A 335 20.64 -10.57 0.24
N MET A 336 21.43 -9.56 -0.10
CA MET A 336 22.32 -8.89 0.88
C MET A 336 22.96 -7.58 0.35
N LYS A 337 23.54 -6.81 1.28
CA LYS A 337 23.97 -5.41 1.08
C LYS A 337 25.11 -5.19 0.07
N LYS A 338 25.12 -3.97 -0.47
CA LYS A 338 26.17 -3.27 -1.22
C LYS A 338 26.46 -3.80 -2.63
N VAL A 339 25.97 -3.06 -3.63
CA VAL A 339 26.45 -3.14 -5.02
C VAL A 339 27.95 -2.81 -5.04
N GLY A 340 28.78 -3.77 -5.48
CA GLY A 340 30.22 -3.55 -5.69
C GLY A 340 31.19 -4.37 -4.82
N LYS A 341 30.74 -5.27 -3.92
CA LYS A 341 31.64 -6.25 -3.27
C LYS A 341 31.09 -7.68 -3.25
N ASN A 342 31.79 -8.57 -3.96
CA ASN A 342 31.42 -9.97 -4.15
C ASN A 342 31.41 -10.79 -2.85
N VAL A 343 30.22 -11.27 -2.44
CA VAL A 343 30.06 -12.50 -1.63
C VAL A 343 28.88 -13.34 -2.15
N GLY A 344 29.14 -14.17 -3.15
CA GLY A 344 28.51 -15.49 -3.27
C GLY A 344 27.09 -15.65 -3.82
N ILE A 345 26.36 -14.61 -4.24
CA ILE A 345 25.04 -14.78 -4.89
C ILE A 345 24.99 -14.03 -6.23
N PRO A 346 24.86 -14.72 -7.39
CA PRO A 346 24.85 -14.09 -8.72
C PRO A 346 23.44 -13.67 -9.14
N ARG A 347 22.72 -12.93 -8.29
CA ARG A 347 21.31 -12.51 -8.52
C ARG A 347 21.15 -11.02 -8.26
N SER A 348 20.38 -10.33 -9.09
CA SER A 348 20.19 -8.87 -9.06
C SER A 348 18.84 -8.49 -9.66
N LEU A 349 18.31 -7.31 -9.32
CA LEU A 349 17.11 -6.74 -9.96
C LEU A 349 17.42 -6.02 -11.29
N LEU A 350 18.70 -5.77 -11.62
CA LEU A 350 19.08 -4.98 -12.80
C LEU A 350 18.51 -5.50 -14.15
N PRO A 351 18.41 -6.82 -14.41
CA PRO A 351 17.74 -7.32 -15.62
C PRO A 351 16.26 -6.90 -15.67
N MET A 352 15.57 -6.92 -14.53
CA MET A 352 14.17 -6.51 -14.42
C MET A 352 14.00 -4.99 -14.52
N ARG A 353 14.92 -4.20 -13.93
CA ARG A 353 14.96 -2.74 -14.12
C ARG A 353 15.08 -2.38 -15.59
N ASN A 354 16.00 -3.02 -16.31
CA ASN A 354 16.27 -2.72 -17.72
C ASN A 354 15.15 -3.18 -18.66
N ALA A 355 14.34 -4.15 -18.25
CA ALA A 355 13.20 -4.64 -19.03
C ALA A 355 11.86 -3.95 -18.69
N PHE A 356 11.77 -3.16 -17.62
CA PHE A 356 10.55 -2.44 -17.25
C PHE A 356 10.55 -0.99 -17.75
N ASN A 357 9.46 -0.61 -18.44
CA ASN A 357 9.32 0.71 -19.07
C ASN A 357 8.85 1.81 -18.11
N GLY A 358 8.13 1.44 -17.04
CA GLY A 358 7.62 2.38 -16.04
C GLY A 358 8.63 2.69 -14.92
N THR A 359 8.15 3.31 -13.85
CA THR A 359 8.97 3.60 -12.65
C THR A 359 9.32 2.31 -11.91
N PHE A 360 10.60 2.11 -11.58
CA PHE A 360 11.08 0.94 -10.86
C PHE A 360 11.50 1.32 -9.43
N ILE A 361 10.85 0.71 -8.44
CA ILE A 361 11.09 0.94 -7.01
C ILE A 361 11.85 -0.26 -6.44
N ALA A 362 13.07 -0.06 -5.93
CA ALA A 362 13.83 -1.12 -5.27
C ALA A 362 13.67 -1.07 -3.74
N ALA A 363 13.56 -2.23 -3.10
CA ALA A 363 13.37 -2.35 -1.66
C ALA A 363 14.15 -3.53 -1.08
N GLY A 364 14.85 -3.32 0.04
CA GLY A 364 15.43 -4.45 0.79
C GLY A 364 16.80 -4.22 1.41
N GLY A 365 16.85 -3.47 2.52
CA GLY A 365 18.05 -3.38 3.36
C GLY A 365 19.02 -2.25 3.03
N TYR A 366 18.70 -1.43 2.01
CA TYR A 366 19.34 -0.14 1.74
C TYR A 366 19.55 0.72 3.00
N ASP A 367 20.71 1.34 3.07
CA ASP A 367 20.97 2.56 3.85
C ASP A 367 20.94 3.79 2.93
N ARG A 368 21.43 4.94 3.41
CA ARG A 368 21.49 6.19 2.63
C ARG A 368 22.47 6.06 1.47
N GLU A 369 23.63 5.45 1.71
CA GLU A 369 24.73 5.35 0.76
C GLU A 369 24.38 4.34 -0.35
N ASP A 370 23.92 3.15 0.02
CA ASP A 370 23.47 2.14 -0.96
C ASP A 370 22.30 2.66 -1.82
N GLY A 371 21.38 3.44 -1.23
CA GLY A 371 20.24 4.02 -1.95
C GLY A 371 20.66 5.15 -2.90
N ASN A 372 21.57 6.03 -2.47
CA ASN A 372 22.13 7.07 -3.36
C ASN A 372 22.88 6.44 -4.54
N GLN A 373 23.65 5.38 -4.31
CA GLN A 373 24.35 4.64 -5.37
C GLN A 373 23.35 4.03 -6.37
N ALA A 374 22.30 3.36 -5.89
CA ALA A 374 21.29 2.73 -6.75
C ALA A 374 20.55 3.73 -7.67
N ILE A 375 20.25 4.95 -7.19
CA ILE A 375 19.72 6.03 -8.04
C ILE A 375 20.79 6.53 -9.02
N ALA A 376 22.02 6.74 -8.56
CA ALA A 376 23.11 7.29 -9.37
C ALA A 376 23.57 6.34 -10.51
N GLU A 377 23.42 5.03 -10.33
CA GLU A 377 23.73 3.99 -11.31
C GLU A 377 22.52 3.58 -12.18
N ASN A 378 21.37 4.28 -12.04
CA ASN A 378 20.10 3.97 -12.72
C ASN A 378 19.58 2.54 -12.46
N TYR A 379 19.96 1.95 -11.32
CA TYR A 379 19.52 0.63 -10.86
C TYR A 379 18.05 0.64 -10.41
N ALA A 380 17.59 1.76 -9.88
CA ALA A 380 16.19 2.03 -9.55
C ALA A 380 15.89 3.53 -9.71
N ASP A 381 14.61 3.87 -9.89
CA ASP A 381 14.17 5.27 -9.96
C ASP A 381 13.80 5.83 -8.58
N LEU A 382 13.34 4.94 -7.68
CA LEU A 382 12.91 5.21 -6.31
C LEU A 382 13.42 4.10 -5.37
N ILE A 383 13.68 4.42 -4.10
CA ILE A 383 14.10 3.45 -3.08
C ILE A 383 13.10 3.44 -1.92
N ALA A 384 12.53 2.26 -1.63
CA ALA A 384 11.56 2.09 -0.55
C ALA A 384 12.19 1.61 0.76
N TYR A 385 12.00 2.41 1.82
CA TYR A 385 12.57 2.19 3.14
C TYR A 385 11.50 1.69 4.12
N GLY A 386 11.78 0.53 4.72
CA GLY A 386 10.95 -0.06 5.76
C GLY A 386 11.41 0.35 7.17
N ARG A 387 12.23 -0.50 7.79
CA ARG A 387 12.71 -0.40 9.18
C ARG A 387 13.25 0.98 9.59
N LEU A 388 13.93 1.70 8.70
CA LEU A 388 14.45 3.04 9.00
C LEU A 388 13.30 4.06 9.15
N PHE A 389 12.32 4.03 8.24
CA PHE A 389 11.17 4.94 8.21
C PHE A 389 10.15 4.63 9.32
N LEU A 390 10.15 3.40 9.86
CA LEU A 390 9.42 3.11 11.11
C LEU A 390 9.92 3.98 12.27
N ALA A 391 11.24 4.07 12.44
CA ALA A 391 11.87 4.78 13.57
C ALA A 391 12.20 6.25 13.31
N ASN A 392 12.22 6.68 12.05
CA ASN A 392 12.59 8.02 11.63
C ASN A 392 11.42 8.58 10.80
N PRO A 393 10.46 9.30 11.41
CA PRO A 393 9.32 9.85 10.68
C PRO A 393 9.76 10.85 9.60
N ASP A 394 10.90 11.51 9.83
CA ASP A 394 11.56 12.50 9.00
C ASP A 394 12.77 11.94 8.22
N LEU A 395 12.75 10.65 7.87
CA LEU A 395 13.87 9.97 7.19
C LEU A 395 14.45 10.74 5.98
N PRO A 396 13.66 11.37 5.08
CA PRO A 396 14.22 12.15 3.97
C PRO A 396 15.08 13.33 4.45
N ARG A 397 14.63 14.07 5.48
CA ARG A 397 15.38 15.20 6.06
C ARG A 397 16.65 14.72 6.78
N ARG A 398 16.62 13.54 7.41
CA ARG A 398 17.83 12.93 7.99
C ARG A 398 18.86 12.52 6.93
N PHE A 399 18.41 12.04 5.78
CA PHE A 399 19.27 11.72 4.64
C PHE A 399 19.83 12.96 3.93
N GLU A 400 19.07 14.05 3.89
CA GLU A 400 19.51 15.36 3.40
C GLU A 400 20.63 15.91 4.30
N LEU A 401 20.39 16.04 5.60
CA LEU A 401 21.33 16.62 6.57
C LEU A 401 22.48 15.68 7.01
N VAL A 402 22.42 14.39 6.65
CA VAL A 402 23.43 13.37 7.00
C VAL A 402 23.58 13.18 8.53
N VAL A 403 22.47 13.27 9.24
CA VAL A 403 22.39 13.22 10.72
C VAL A 403 22.02 11.82 11.25
N PRO A 404 22.30 11.51 12.53
CA PRO A 404 22.03 10.19 13.11
C PRO A 404 20.57 9.74 12.99
N LEU A 405 20.42 8.44 12.72
CA LEU A 405 19.11 7.79 12.66
C LEU A 405 18.72 7.20 14.02
N ASN A 406 17.47 7.42 14.40
CA ASN A 406 16.83 6.74 15.52
C ASN A 406 16.90 5.22 15.30
N GLN A 407 17.20 4.48 16.36
CA GLN A 407 17.24 3.01 16.33
C GLN A 407 15.82 2.44 16.36
N TYR A 408 15.52 1.50 15.46
CA TYR A 408 14.24 0.82 15.46
C TYR A 408 14.17 -0.24 16.55
N ASN A 409 13.11 -0.25 17.35
CA ASN A 409 12.81 -1.35 18.25
C ASN A 409 12.00 -2.42 17.52
N ARG A 410 12.54 -3.64 17.40
CA ARG A 410 11.84 -4.75 16.72
C ARG A 410 10.67 -5.32 17.52
N SER A 411 10.65 -5.20 18.85
CA SER A 411 9.56 -5.79 19.67
C SER A 411 8.23 -5.05 19.53
N THR A 412 8.24 -3.81 19.03
CA THR A 412 7.07 -2.93 18.87
C THR A 412 6.53 -2.88 17.42
N PHE A 413 7.14 -3.63 16.50
CA PHE A 413 6.71 -3.66 15.10
C PHE A 413 5.27 -4.16 14.98
N TYR A 414 4.96 -5.28 15.63
CA TYR A 414 3.67 -5.96 15.64
C TYR A 414 3.13 -6.03 17.07
N THR A 415 2.53 -4.93 17.52
CA THR A 415 1.92 -4.80 18.85
C THR A 415 0.66 -3.95 18.74
N SER A 416 -0.32 -4.20 19.59
CA SER A 416 -1.58 -3.44 19.66
C SER A 416 -1.45 -2.07 20.31
N ASP A 417 -0.29 -1.71 20.85
CA ASP A 417 -0.09 -0.42 21.52
C ASP A 417 -0.19 0.75 20.52
N PRO A 418 -1.11 1.71 20.72
CA PRO A 418 -1.39 2.78 19.76
C PRO A 418 -0.27 3.83 19.63
N VAL A 419 0.74 3.81 20.50
CA VAL A 419 1.79 4.84 20.58
C VAL A 419 3.19 4.24 20.53
N ILE A 420 3.46 3.23 21.37
CA ILE A 420 4.81 2.71 21.62
C ILE A 420 5.39 2.00 20.39
N GLY A 421 6.54 2.49 19.93
CA GLY A 421 7.20 2.13 18.68
C GLY A 421 6.37 2.38 17.42
N TYR A 422 5.50 3.39 17.45
CA TYR A 422 4.56 3.69 16.36
C TYR A 422 4.58 5.20 16.04
N THR A 423 4.20 6.03 17.00
CA THR A 423 4.09 7.49 16.90
C THR A 423 4.93 8.24 17.94
N ASP A 424 5.60 7.52 18.83
CA ASP A 424 6.52 7.98 19.86
C ASP A 424 7.95 8.29 19.36
N TYR A 425 8.32 7.80 18.17
CA TYR A 425 9.65 8.05 17.60
C TYR A 425 9.88 9.55 17.34
N PRO A 426 10.96 10.15 17.86
CA PRO A 426 11.19 11.58 17.78
C PRO A 426 11.58 12.04 16.36
N PHE A 427 11.19 13.25 16.01
CA PHE A 427 11.76 14.00 14.90
C PHE A 427 13.19 14.46 15.25
N LEU A 428 13.90 15.05 14.29
CA LEU A 428 15.01 15.94 14.58
C LEU A 428 14.51 17.14 15.38
N ASP A 429 15.31 17.61 16.33
CA ASP A 429 15.06 18.87 17.01
C ASP A 429 15.00 20.02 15.98
N SER A 430 14.06 20.95 16.15
CA SER A 430 13.89 22.09 15.23
C SER A 430 15.02 23.13 15.27
N ASN A 431 16.10 22.83 15.99
CA ASN A 431 17.30 23.65 16.17
C ASN A 431 18.57 22.98 15.58
N ALA A 432 18.41 21.89 14.81
CA ALA A 432 19.49 21.06 14.25
C ALA A 432 19.70 21.26 12.74
#